data_AF-A0A699Y8H9-F1
#
_entry.id   AF-A0A699Y8H9-F1
#
_cell.length_a   1.000
_cell.length_b   1.000
_cell.length_c   1.000
_cell.angle_alpha   90.00
_cell.angle_beta   90.00
_cell.angle_gamma   90.00
#
_symmetry.space_group_name_H-M   'P 1'
#
loop_
_entity.id
_entity.type
_entity.pdbx_description
1 polymer ?
#
loop_
_entity_poly.entity_id
_entity_poly.type
_entity_poly.pdbx_seq_one_letter_code
_entity_poly.pdbx_strand_id
1 'polypeptide(L)'
;MKGEDAAQFDIQQQSAQSWTIFFGLLTGVLGLLYLVWIQPGVGLADDYVATIQAATDSNPEATIIAILAVFALFHSGLAALRPAGEKLIGARAYRVIFALVSLPLALVAVVYFINQLSQLWPCGTL
;
A
#
# COMPACT_ATOMS: atom_id res chain seq x y z
N MET A 1 -6.74 -24.64 25.95
CA MET A 1 -5.77 -23.84 25.18
C MET A 1 -5.24 -24.73 24.06
N LYS A 2 -5.75 -24.61 22.83
CA LYS A 2 -5.18 -25.31 21.66
C LYS A 2 -4.03 -24.44 21.15
N GLY A 3 -2.84 -24.67 21.68
CA GLY A 3 -1.64 -23.86 21.46
C GLY A 3 -0.43 -24.65 21.00
N GLU A 4 -0.59 -25.90 20.56
CA GLU A 4 0.55 -26.80 20.27
C GLU A 4 0.70 -27.16 18.77
N ASP A 5 -0.22 -26.75 17.91
CA ASP A 5 -0.23 -27.13 16.48
C ASP A 5 -0.05 -25.95 15.50
N ALA A 6 0.27 -24.75 15.98
CA ALA A 6 0.30 -23.56 15.14
C ALA A 6 1.63 -23.33 14.39
N ALA A 7 2.70 -24.11 14.61
CA ALA A 7 4.00 -23.84 13.99
C ALA A 7 5.04 -24.98 14.13
N GLN A 8 4.75 -26.22 13.74
CA GLN A 8 5.86 -27.11 13.36
C GLN A 8 6.36 -26.67 11.98
N PHE A 9 7.32 -25.73 11.97
CA PHE A 9 8.02 -25.29 10.76
C PHE A 9 8.96 -26.40 10.30
N ASP A 10 8.42 -27.35 9.54
CA ASP A 10 9.19 -28.42 8.93
C ASP A 10 9.79 -27.94 7.60
N ILE A 11 11.06 -27.55 7.63
CA ILE A 11 11.80 -27.03 6.47
C ILE A 11 11.83 -28.07 5.33
N GLN A 12 11.72 -29.36 5.62
CA GLN A 12 11.72 -30.43 4.62
C GLN A 12 10.40 -30.57 3.86
N GLN A 13 9.29 -30.07 4.39
CA GLN A 13 7.97 -30.07 3.71
C GLN A 13 7.70 -28.81 2.87
N GLN A 14 8.58 -27.82 2.92
CA GLN A 14 8.42 -26.57 2.16
C GLN A 14 8.80 -26.78 0.68
N SER A 15 7.80 -27.06 -0.14
CA SER A 15 7.96 -27.22 -1.60
C SER A 15 8.41 -25.92 -2.27
N ALA A 16 9.50 -25.97 -3.05
CA ALA A 16 9.99 -24.88 -3.90
C ALA A 16 8.90 -24.34 -4.84
N GLN A 17 7.91 -25.16 -5.19
CA GLN A 17 6.76 -24.78 -6.03
C GLN A 17 5.87 -23.73 -5.36
N SER A 18 5.61 -23.82 -4.05
CA SER A 18 4.81 -22.83 -3.32
C SER A 18 5.50 -21.47 -3.26
N TRP A 19 6.84 -21.48 -3.13
CA TRP A 19 7.66 -20.27 -3.17
C TRP A 19 7.65 -19.63 -4.56
N THR A 20 7.77 -20.41 -5.63
CA THR A 20 7.66 -19.88 -7.00
C THR A 20 6.28 -19.30 -7.29
N ILE A 21 5.21 -19.96 -6.85
CA ILE A 21 3.84 -19.43 -7.01
C ILE A 21 3.66 -18.14 -6.20
N PHE A 22 4.14 -18.11 -4.95
CA PHE A 22 4.07 -16.93 -4.10
C PHE A 22 4.79 -15.74 -4.74
N PHE A 23 6.03 -15.92 -5.17
CA PHE A 23 6.79 -14.84 -5.82
C PHE A 23 6.20 -14.46 -7.17
N GLY A 24 5.75 -15.42 -7.99
CA GLY A 24 5.09 -15.13 -9.26
C GLY A 24 3.83 -14.29 -9.07
N LEU A 25 3.00 -14.64 -8.09
CA LEU A 25 1.79 -13.89 -7.76
C LEU A 25 2.11 -12.52 -7.17
N LEU A 26 3.06 -12.45 -6.24
CA LEU A 26 3.51 -11.19 -5.64
C LEU A 26 4.06 -10.24 -6.70
N THR A 27 4.97 -10.71 -7.56
CA THR A 27 5.54 -9.93 -8.66
C THR A 27 4.46 -9.52 -9.65
N GLY A 28 3.50 -10.39 -9.98
CA GLY A 28 2.38 -10.01 -10.86
C GLY A 28 1.53 -8.90 -10.26
N VAL A 29 1.18 -9.01 -8.97
CA VAL A 29 0.38 -8.00 -8.26
C VAL A 29 1.13 -6.68 -8.14
N LEU A 30 2.39 -6.71 -7.73
CA LEU A 30 3.21 -5.50 -7.61
C LEU A 30 3.54 -4.87 -8.97
N GLY A 31 3.73 -5.69 -10.01
CA GLY A 31 3.94 -5.23 -11.37
C GLY A 31 2.71 -4.51 -11.93
N LEU A 32 1.51 -5.07 -11.73
CA LEU A 32 0.26 -4.39 -12.09
C LEU A 32 0.11 -3.07 -11.33
N LEU A 33 0.39 -3.09 -10.03
CA LEU A 33 0.35 -1.89 -9.20
C LEU A 33 1.33 -0.83 -9.71
N TYR A 34 2.54 -1.23 -10.11
CA TYR A 34 3.53 -0.32 -10.67
C TYR A 34 3.01 0.37 -11.94
N LEU A 35 2.43 -0.39 -12.87
CA LEU A 35 1.92 0.17 -14.13
C LEU A 35 0.73 1.11 -13.92
N VAL A 36 -0.23 0.72 -13.07
CA VAL A 36 -1.49 1.49 -12.87
C VAL A 36 -1.30 2.67 -11.93
N TRP A 37 -0.45 2.53 -10.92
CA TRP A 37 -0.32 3.52 -9.85
C TRP A 37 0.95 4.36 -9.95
N ILE A 38 2.12 3.72 -10.14
CA ILE A 38 3.43 4.36 -9.96
C ILE A 38 3.99 4.96 -11.26
N GLN A 39 3.68 4.36 -12.42
CA GLN A 39 4.35 4.67 -13.67
C GLN A 39 4.26 6.18 -14.02
N PRO A 40 5.39 6.89 -14.16
CA PRO A 40 5.38 8.32 -14.43
C PRO A 40 4.63 8.66 -15.72
N GLY A 41 3.71 9.63 -15.64
CA GLY A 41 2.95 10.16 -16.79
C GLY A 41 1.75 9.34 -17.26
N VAL A 42 1.52 8.15 -16.70
CA VAL A 42 0.30 7.33 -16.96
C VAL A 42 -0.33 6.78 -15.68
N GLY A 43 0.43 6.69 -14.59
CA GLY A 43 -0.03 6.21 -13.31
C GLY A 43 -0.92 7.23 -12.59
N LEU A 44 -1.88 6.71 -11.83
CA LEU A 44 -2.88 7.53 -11.12
C LEU A 44 -2.31 8.30 -9.91
N ALA A 45 -1.08 7.99 -9.46
CA ALA A 45 -0.51 8.63 -8.28
C ALA A 45 -0.29 10.14 -8.47
N ASP A 46 0.13 10.58 -9.66
CA ASP A 46 0.39 11.99 -9.94
C ASP A 46 -0.91 12.82 -9.88
N ASP A 47 -1.98 12.32 -10.51
CA ASP A 47 -3.31 12.94 -10.48
C ASP A 47 -3.90 12.96 -9.06
N TYR A 48 -3.67 11.89 -8.28
CA TYR A 48 -4.09 11.82 -6.89
C TYR A 48 -3.39 12.89 -6.03
N VAL A 49 -2.06 13.02 -6.15
CA VAL A 49 -1.30 14.05 -5.42
C VAL A 49 -1.73 15.44 -5.86
N ALA A 50 -1.88 15.67 -7.16
CA ALA A 50 -2.33 16.96 -7.70
C ALA A 50 -3.72 17.36 -7.19
N THR A 51 -4.65 16.39 -7.08
CA THR A 51 -5.99 16.63 -6.54
C THR A 51 -5.94 17.03 -5.06
N ILE A 52 -5.11 16.35 -4.26
CA ILE A 52 -4.96 16.72 -2.84
C ILE A 52 -4.28 18.09 -2.71
N GLN A 53 -3.24 18.36 -3.49
CA GLN A 53 -2.57 19.66 -3.48
C GLN A 53 -3.51 20.80 -3.88
N ALA A 54 -4.39 20.57 -4.86
CA ALA A 54 -5.42 21.53 -5.23
C ALA A 54 -6.42 21.77 -4.08
N ALA A 55 -6.76 20.74 -3.32
CA ALA A 55 -7.65 20.85 -2.16
C ALA A 55 -6.99 21.50 -0.93
N THR A 56 -5.67 21.55 -0.86
CA THR A 56 -4.89 22.07 0.29
C THR A 56 -4.13 23.36 -0.05
N ASP A 57 -4.49 24.04 -1.14
CA ASP A 57 -3.82 25.26 -1.64
C ASP A 57 -2.31 25.09 -1.82
N SER A 58 -1.87 23.88 -2.19
CA SER A 58 -0.46 23.49 -2.35
C SER A 58 0.39 23.65 -1.08
N ASN A 59 -0.22 23.79 0.09
CA ASN A 59 0.53 23.82 1.35
C ASN A 59 1.07 22.41 1.65
N PRO A 60 2.40 22.23 1.78
CA PRO A 60 2.99 20.91 1.91
C PRO A 60 2.61 20.19 3.21
N GLU A 61 2.42 20.93 4.32
CA GLU A 61 2.01 20.39 5.61
C GLU A 61 0.55 19.90 5.57
N ALA A 62 -0.34 20.73 5.02
CA ALA A 62 -1.73 20.36 4.83
C ALA A 62 -1.87 19.17 3.86
N THR A 63 -1.04 19.12 2.82
CA THR A 63 -1.03 18.03 1.83
C THR A 63 -0.64 16.70 2.45
N ILE A 64 0.45 16.62 3.22
CA ILE A 64 0.83 15.35 3.87
C ILE A 64 -0.22 14.92 4.90
N ILE A 65 -0.81 15.86 5.65
CA ILE A 65 -1.90 15.56 6.59
C ILE A 65 -3.12 15.00 5.84
N ALA A 66 -3.50 15.61 4.72
CA ALA A 66 -4.61 15.14 3.89
C ALA A 66 -4.34 13.75 3.28
N ILE A 67 -3.13 13.50 2.77
CA ILE A 67 -2.71 12.18 2.26
C ILE A 67 -2.82 11.12 3.37
N LEU A 68 -2.32 11.43 4.57
CA LEU A 68 -2.38 10.52 5.72
C LEU A 68 -3.82 10.31 6.21
N ALA A 69 -4.66 11.34 6.17
CA ALA A 69 -6.07 11.24 6.52
C ALA A 69 -6.82 10.34 5.53
N VAL A 70 -6.59 10.50 4.22
CA VAL A 70 -7.16 9.61 3.19
C VAL A 70 -6.70 8.18 3.43
N PHE A 71 -5.40 7.94 3.64
CA PHE A 71 -4.89 6.62 3.97
C PHE A 71 -5.56 6.03 5.21
N ALA A 72 -5.67 6.80 6.29
CA ALA A 72 -6.29 6.36 7.54
C ALA A 72 -7.77 6.02 7.37
N LEU A 73 -8.51 6.79 6.57
CA LEU A 73 -9.92 6.54 6.27
C LEU A 73 -10.09 5.24 5.48
N PHE A 74 -9.33 5.03 4.41
CA PHE A 74 -9.41 3.80 3.62
C PHE A 74 -8.94 2.59 4.42
N HIS A 75 -7.81 2.69 5.13
CA HIS A 75 -7.28 1.60 5.94
C HIS A 75 -8.23 1.21 7.07
N SER A 76 -8.73 2.18 7.83
CA SER A 76 -9.63 1.92 8.96
C SER A 76 -11.04 1.55 8.49
N GLY A 77 -11.55 2.19 7.44
CA GLY A 77 -12.85 1.89 6.85
C GLY A 77 -12.89 0.47 6.28
N LEU A 78 -11.86 0.06 5.54
CA LEU A 78 -11.71 -1.32 5.10
C LEU A 78 -11.48 -2.28 6.28
N ALA A 79 -10.82 -1.86 7.36
CA ALA A 79 -10.71 -2.74 8.54
C ALA A 79 -12.08 -2.99 9.19
N ALA A 80 -12.93 -1.96 9.28
CA ALA A 80 -14.28 -2.06 9.82
C ALA A 80 -15.24 -2.87 8.93
N LEU A 81 -15.10 -2.77 7.61
CA LEU A 81 -15.92 -3.51 6.64
C LEU A 81 -15.55 -5.00 6.52
N ARG A 82 -14.46 -5.42 7.15
CA ARG A 82 -13.93 -6.78 7.08
C ARG A 82 -14.97 -7.87 7.34
N PRO A 83 -15.81 -7.83 8.39
CA PRO A 83 -16.78 -8.91 8.64
C PRO A 83 -17.80 -9.07 7.52
N ALA A 84 -18.23 -7.96 6.90
CA ALA A 84 -19.17 -7.97 5.78
C ALA A 84 -18.47 -8.41 4.48
N GLY A 85 -17.27 -7.90 4.22
CA GLY A 85 -16.48 -8.24 3.04
C GLY A 85 -16.02 -9.70 3.02
N GLU A 86 -15.54 -10.24 4.14
CA GLU A 86 -15.16 -11.65 4.23
C GLU A 86 -16.34 -12.59 3.97
N LYS A 87 -17.57 -12.19 4.32
CA LYS A 87 -18.79 -12.97 4.04
C LYS A 87 -19.15 -13.00 2.55
N LEU A 88 -18.84 -11.94 1.80
CA LEU A 88 -19.20 -11.80 0.38
C LEU A 88 -18.18 -12.45 -0.56
N ILE A 89 -16.89 -12.20 -0.34
CA ILE A 89 -15.81 -12.60 -1.27
C ILE A 89 -14.79 -13.58 -0.67
N GLY A 90 -14.94 -13.91 0.63
CA GLY A 90 -14.04 -14.80 1.35
C GLY A 90 -12.81 -14.10 1.94
N ALA A 91 -12.22 -14.72 2.97
CA ALA A 91 -11.14 -14.13 3.77
C ALA A 91 -9.84 -13.86 2.97
N ARG A 92 -9.50 -14.71 2.00
CA ARG A 92 -8.27 -14.54 1.19
C ARG A 92 -8.39 -13.37 0.21
N ALA A 93 -9.48 -13.31 -0.56
CA ALA A 93 -9.71 -12.23 -1.51
C ALA A 93 -9.81 -10.88 -0.81
N TYR A 94 -10.47 -10.83 0.36
CA TYR A 94 -10.57 -9.61 1.15
C TYR A 94 -9.19 -9.04 1.54
N ARG A 95 -8.27 -9.90 2.00
CA ARG A 95 -6.90 -9.47 2.36
C ARG A 95 -6.14 -8.93 1.15
N VAL A 96 -6.30 -9.54 -0.02
CA VAL A 96 -5.67 -9.06 -1.25
C VAL A 96 -6.20 -7.68 -1.64
N ILE A 97 -7.52 -7.46 -1.59
CA ILE A 97 -8.12 -6.14 -1.85
C ILE A 97 -7.64 -5.11 -0.82
N PHE A 98 -7.65 -5.49 0.46
CA PHE A 98 -7.16 -4.63 1.54
C PHE A 98 -5.71 -4.18 1.30
N ALA A 99 -4.84 -5.11 0.92
CA ALA A 99 -3.44 -4.82 0.58
C ALA A 99 -3.34 -3.98 -0.70
N LEU A 100 -4.11 -4.30 -1.73
CA LEU A 100 -4.12 -3.59 -3.02
C LEU A 100 -4.56 -2.13 -2.90
N VAL A 101 -5.41 -1.79 -1.94
CA VAL A 101 -5.80 -0.38 -1.69
C VAL A 101 -4.82 0.29 -0.72
N SER A 102 -4.39 -0.42 0.33
CA SER A 102 -3.53 0.17 1.36
C SER A 102 -2.10 0.43 0.87
N LEU A 103 -1.52 -0.48 0.08
CA LEU A 103 -0.15 -0.36 -0.45
C LEU A 103 0.05 0.89 -1.34
N PRO A 104 -0.77 1.18 -2.36
CA PRO A 104 -0.61 2.37 -3.19
C PRO A 104 -0.73 3.67 -2.38
N LEU A 105 -1.71 3.75 -1.47
CA LEU A 105 -1.92 4.93 -0.63
C LEU A 105 -0.76 5.14 0.35
N ALA A 106 -0.28 4.07 0.98
CA ALA A 106 0.88 4.13 1.85
C ALA A 106 2.15 4.53 1.10
N LEU A 107 2.34 4.00 -0.12
CA LEU A 107 3.48 4.34 -0.95
C LEU A 107 3.50 5.84 -1.28
N VAL A 108 2.36 6.43 -1.68
CA VAL A 108 2.29 7.87 -1.95
C VAL A 108 2.62 8.68 -0.71
N ALA A 109 2.11 8.30 0.46
CA ALA A 109 2.42 8.99 1.71
C ALA A 109 3.92 8.97 2.02
N VAL A 110 4.57 7.81 1.87
CA VAL A 110 6.02 7.66 2.10
C VAL A 110 6.84 8.45 1.09
N VAL A 111 6.54 8.32 -0.21
CA VAL A 111 7.27 9.02 -1.27
C VAL A 111 7.11 10.53 -1.13
N TYR A 112 5.88 11.02 -0.89
CA TYR A 112 5.62 12.44 -0.68
C TYR A 112 6.40 12.98 0.53
N PHE A 113 6.36 12.26 1.66
CA PHE A 113 7.09 12.63 2.86
C PHE A 113 8.60 12.71 2.64
N ILE A 114 9.18 11.70 1.99
CA ILE A 114 10.62 11.68 1.66
C ILE A 114 10.98 12.82 0.71
N ASN A 115 10.14 13.10 -0.29
CA ASN A 115 10.38 14.19 -1.23
C ASN A 115 10.39 15.54 -0.50
N GLN A 116 9.47 15.78 0.43
CA GLN A 116 9.48 17.02 1.23
C GLN A 116 10.67 17.08 2.17
N LEU A 117 11.09 15.97 2.78
CA LEU A 117 12.29 15.90 3.59
C LEU A 117 13.55 16.25 2.78
N SER A 118 13.65 15.73 1.55
CA SER A 118 14.80 16.01 0.68
C SER A 118 14.88 17.47 0.24
N GLN A 119 13.74 18.14 0.05
CA GLN A 119 13.69 19.57 -0.25
C GLN A 119 14.13 20.43 0.94
N LEU A 120 13.87 19.98 2.16
CA LEU A 120 14.30 20.65 3.40
C LEU A 120 15.82 20.52 3.65
N TRP A 121 16.48 19.51 3.08
CA TRP A 121 17.93 19.32 3.18
C TRP A 121 18.59 19.40 1.78
N PRO A 122 18.78 20.61 1.22
CA PRO A 122 19.59 20.77 0.03
C PRO A 122 21.06 20.47 0.38
N CYS A 123 21.52 19.26 0.08
CA CYS A 123 22.95 18.98 -0.02
C CYS A 123 23.54 19.80 -1.18
N GLY A 124 23.96 21.06 -0.92
CA GLY A 124 24.78 21.82 -1.87
C GLY A 124 24.40 23.29 -2.05
N THR A 125 24.53 24.09 -1.00
CA THR A 125 24.88 25.52 -1.14
C THR A 125 26.09 25.81 -0.27
N LEU A 126 27.26 25.39 -0.75
CA LEU A 126 28.58 25.96 -0.47
C LEU A 126 29.30 26.10 -1.82
#